data_AF-A0A914V5Y0-F1
#
_entry.id   AF-A0A914V5Y0-F1
#
_cell.length_a   1.000
_cell.length_b   1.000
_cell.length_c   1.000
_cell.angle_alpha   90.00
_cell.angle_beta   90.00
_cell.angle_gamma   90.00
#
_symmetry.space_group_name_H-M   'P 1'
#
loop_
_entity.id
_entity.type
_entity.pdbx_description
1 polymer ?
#
loop_
_entity_poly.entity_id
_entity_poly.type
_entity_poly.pdbx_seq_one_letter_code
_entity_poly.pdbx_strand_id
1 'polypeptide(L)'
;MDAATSLLITALAHAGSHVLQHSVMRDNPTASEDPSGRYSVCKSNNQTIFNFMIEQRNGSFIDLHSYRGQVLLIVNVATYC
;
A
#
# COMPACT_ATOMS: atom_id res chain seq x y z
N MET A 1 3.92 -14.93 5.15
CA MET A 1 4.90 -13.98 4.61
C MET A 1 6.04 -14.81 4.11
N ASP A 2 6.44 -14.63 2.85
CA ASP A 2 7.62 -15.32 2.33
C ASP A 2 8.90 -14.74 2.96
N ALA A 3 10.02 -15.45 2.75
CA ALA A 3 11.31 -15.09 3.33
C ALA A 3 11.84 -13.74 2.81
N ALA A 4 11.57 -13.39 1.54
CA ALA A 4 12.04 -12.15 0.94
C ALA A 4 11.28 -10.93 1.49
N THR A 5 9.96 -11.03 1.63
CA THR A 5 9.13 -10.01 2.28
C THR A 5 9.61 -9.77 3.72
N SER A 6 9.94 -10.83 4.45
CA SER A 6 10.45 -10.73 5.82
C SER A 6 11.83 -10.06 5.90
N LEU A 7 12.71 -10.37 4.94
CA LEU A 7 14.06 -9.81 4.87
C LEU A 7 14.04 -8.31 4.53
N LEU A 8 13.17 -7.90 3.59
CA LEU A 8 13.00 -6.49 3.21
C LEU A 8 12.46 -5.65 4.39
N ILE A 9 11.44 -6.15 5.09
CA ILE A 9 10.88 -5.48 6.28
C ILE A 9 11.96 -5.32 7.35
N THR A 10 12.76 -6.36 7.59
CA THR A 10 13.83 -6.34 8.59
C THR A 10 14.93 -5.33 8.24
N ALA A 11 15.33 -5.26 6.96
CA ALA A 11 16.32 -4.29 6.51
C ALA A 11 15.84 -2.84 6.63
N LEU A 12 14.58 -2.57 6.27
CA LEU A 12 13.97 -1.23 6.39
C LEU A 12 13.83 -0.81 7.86
N ALA A 13 13.40 -1.72 8.74
CA ALA A 13 13.33 -1.46 10.17
C ALA A 13 14.72 -1.17 10.77
N HIS A 14 15.76 -1.89 10.34
CA HIS A 14 17.14 -1.64 10.76
C HIS A 14 17.68 -0.29 10.29
N ALA A 15 17.23 0.19 9.13
CA ALA A 15 17.55 1.53 8.61
C ALA A 15 16.77 2.67 9.29
N GLY A 16 15.97 2.38 10.33
CA GLY A 16 15.15 3.37 11.03
C GLY A 16 13.89 3.80 10.25
N SER A 17 13.53 3.07 9.19
CA SER A 17 12.31 3.34 8.44
C SER A 17 11.09 2.80 9.15
N HIS A 18 10.00 3.58 9.17
CA HIS A 18 8.73 3.11 9.69
C HIS A 18 8.03 2.24 8.65
N VAL A 19 7.97 0.93 8.90
CA VAL A 19 7.41 -0.04 7.95
C VAL A 19 5.93 -0.29 8.25
N LEU A 20 5.06 0.03 7.29
CA LEU A 20 3.63 -0.24 7.38
C LEU A 20 3.27 -1.40 6.43
N GLN A 21 2.58 -2.41 6.95
CA GLN A 21 2.18 -3.57 6.14
C GLN A 21 0.65 -3.67 6.05
N HIS A 22 0.14 -3.66 4.82
CA HIS A 22 -1.29 -3.70 4.51
C HIS A 22 -1.58 -4.71 3.41
N SER A 23 -2.71 -5.38 3.53
CA SER A 23 -3.26 -6.28 2.52
C SER A 23 -4.46 -5.61 1.85
N VAL A 24 -4.31 -5.26 0.58
CA VAL A 24 -5.40 -4.69 -0.22
C VAL A 24 -6.29 -5.84 -0.72
N MET A 25 -7.53 -5.91 -0.20
CA MET A 25 -8.57 -6.76 -0.81
C MET A 25 -9.07 -6.06 -2.07
N ARG A 26 -9.10 -6.77 -3.21
CA ARG A 26 -9.64 -6.23 -4.47
C ARG A 26 -11.16 -6.09 -4.35
N ASP A 27 -11.67 -4.87 -4.37
CA ASP A 27 -13.06 -4.63 -4.75
C ASP A 27 -13.23 -4.73 -6.28
N ASN A 28 -14.38 -5.25 -6.70
CA ASN A 28 -14.73 -5.55 -8.09
C ASN A 28 -14.63 -4.27 -8.96
N PRO A 29 -13.78 -4.22 -10.00
CA PRO A 29 -13.55 -2.99 -10.74
C PRO A 29 -14.71 -2.70 -11.69
N THR A 30 -15.61 -1.79 -11.31
CA THR A 30 -16.59 -1.18 -12.21
C THR A 30 -16.11 0.20 -12.68
N ALA A 31 -15.07 0.24 -13.51
CA ALA A 31 -14.84 1.32 -14.47
C ALA A 31 -13.75 0.94 -15.49
N SER A 32 -14.20 0.69 -16.72
CA SER A 32 -13.47 0.52 -17.98
C SER A 32 -12.64 1.77 -18.34
N GLU A 33 -11.58 1.78 -19.17
CA GLU A 33 -11.19 0.91 -20.28
C GLU A 33 -9.66 0.74 -20.32
N ASP A 34 -9.17 -0.41 -19.86
CA ASP A 34 -7.92 -1.01 -20.32
C ASP A 34 -8.30 -2.39 -20.90
N PRO A 35 -7.87 -2.77 -22.12
CA PRO A 35 -8.31 -4.02 -22.76
C PRO A 35 -7.90 -5.27 -21.98
N SER A 36 -6.96 -5.15 -21.04
CA SER A 36 -6.57 -6.25 -20.15
C SER A 36 -7.27 -6.22 -18.79
N GLY A 37 -8.07 -5.20 -18.48
CA GLY A 37 -8.76 -5.04 -17.19
C GLY A 37 -7.81 -4.96 -15.99
N ARG A 38 -6.51 -4.76 -16.25
CA ARG A 38 -5.46 -4.79 -15.21
C ARG A 38 -5.35 -3.47 -14.44
N TYR A 39 -5.83 -2.39 -15.04
CA TYR A 39 -5.73 -1.04 -14.50
C TYR A 39 -7.12 -0.39 -14.46
N SER A 40 -7.39 0.31 -13.37
CA SER A 40 -8.53 1.22 -13.26
C SER A 40 -8.07 2.63 -13.62
N VAL A 41 -8.90 3.37 -14.35
CA VAL A 41 -8.66 4.79 -14.59
C VAL A 41 -8.94 5.57 -13.32
N CYS A 42 -7.96 6.31 -12.83
CA CYS A 42 -8.15 7.22 -11.70
C CYS A 42 -9.12 8.34 -12.09
N LYS A 43 -10.19 8.53 -11.31
CA LYS A 43 -11.02 9.73 -11.43
C LYS A 43 -10.26 10.92 -10.87
N SER A 44 -10.26 12.03 -11.61
CA SER A 44 -9.69 13.28 -11.11
C SER A 44 -10.39 13.69 -9.81
N ASN A 45 -9.64 13.82 -8.73
CA ASN A 45 -10.12 14.30 -7.45
C ASN A 45 -9.00 15.09 -6.72
N ASN A 46 -9.35 15.74 -5.61
CA ASN A 46 -8.40 16.48 -4.79
C ASN A 46 -7.78 15.61 -3.67
N GLN A 47 -7.78 14.29 -3.84
CA GLN A 47 -7.21 13.37 -2.86
C GLN A 47 -5.75 13.05 -3.19
N THR A 48 -4.97 12.89 -2.15
CA THR A 48 -3.56 12.45 -2.21
C THR A 48 -3.42 11.12 -1.47
N ILE A 49 -2.25 10.51 -1.55
CA ILE A 49 -1.96 9.30 -0.78
C ILE A 49 -2.07 9.49 0.74
N PHE A 50 -1.91 10.72 1.22
CA PHE A 50 -2.02 11.06 2.64
C PHE A 50 -3.47 11.23 3.11
N ASN A 51 -4.46 10.89 2.27
CA ASN A 51 -5.88 10.92 2.61
C ASN A 51 -6.45 9.52 2.87
N PHE A 52 -5.60 8.48 2.86
CA PHE A 52 -6.02 7.11 3.10
C PHE A 52 -5.72 6.66 4.54
N MET A 53 -6.66 5.90 5.08
CA MET A 53 -6.44 5.08 6.26
C MET A 53 -6.18 3.65 5.83
N ILE A 54 -5.16 3.04 6.42
CA ILE A 54 -4.64 1.75 6.01
C ILE A 54 -4.86 0.75 7.14
N GLU A 55 -5.54 -0.35 6.85
CA GLU A 55 -5.77 -1.42 7.82
C GLU A 55 -4.53 -2.30 8.00
N GLN A 56 -3.98 -2.36 9.19
CA GLN A 56 -2.86 -3.23 9.48
C GLN A 56 -3.32 -4.68 9.64
N ARG A 57 -2.37 -5.62 9.55
CA ARG A 57 -2.63 -7.06 9.76
C ARG A 57 -3.30 -7.39 11.11
N ASN A 58 -3.12 -6.55 12.13
CA ASN A 58 -3.73 -6.72 13.45
C ASN A 58 -5.14 -6.12 13.56
N GLY A 59 -5.73 -5.63 12.45
CA GLY A 59 -7.05 -4.99 12.40
C GLY A 59 -7.08 -3.53 12.88
N SER A 60 -5.95 -2.95 13.25
CA SER A 60 -5.88 -1.52 13.59
C SER A 60 -5.69 -0.67 12.33
N PHE A 61 -6.08 0.60 12.36
CA PHE A 61 -5.94 1.50 11.23
C PHE A 61 -4.85 2.54 11.47
N ILE A 62 -4.09 2.85 10.42
CA ILE A 62 -3.12 3.96 10.41
C ILE A 62 -3.56 5.00 9.41
N ASP A 63 -3.62 6.25 9.88
CA ASP A 63 -3.84 7.41 9.01
C ASP A 63 -2.52 7.85 8.37
N LEU A 64 -2.45 7.81 7.03
CA LEU A 64 -1.28 8.24 6.29
C LEU A 64 -1.07 9.76 6.35
N HIS A 65 -2.06 10.54 6.79
CA HIS A 65 -1.90 11.99 6.99
C HIS A 65 -0.70 12.34 7.88
N SER A 66 -0.41 11.49 8.86
CA SER A 66 0.72 11.63 9.79
C SER A 66 2.10 11.65 9.11
N TYR A 67 2.22 11.16 7.88
CA TYR A 67 3.47 11.13 7.11
C TYR A 67 3.61 12.28 6.10
N ARG A 68 2.70 13.27 6.12
CA ARG A 68 2.85 14.44 5.24
C ARG A 68 4.20 15.13 5.46
N GLY A 69 4.84 15.52 4.36
CA GLY A 69 6.17 16.12 4.38
C GLY A 69 7.32 15.12 4.45
N GLN A 70 7.04 13.81 4.54
CA GLN A 70 8.04 12.75 4.47
C GLN A 70 8.02 12.07 3.10
N VAL A 71 9.17 11.55 2.68
CA VAL A 71 9.27 10.69 1.49
C VAL A 71 8.81 9.29 1.86
N LEU A 72 7.84 8.77 1.12
CA LEU A 72 7.29 7.42 1.34
C LEU A 72 7.73 6.48 0.22
N LEU A 73 8.30 5.33 0.60
CA LEU A 73 8.52 4.20 -0.29
C LEU A 73 7.39 3.18 -0.09
N ILE A 74 6.59 2.95 -1.14
CA ILE A 74 5.46 2.01 -1.11
C ILE A 74 5.82 0.80 -1.96
N VAL A 75 5.83 -0.37 -1.34
CA VAL A 75 6.21 -1.62 -1.97
C VAL A 75 5.02 -2.56 -1.96
N ASN A 76 4.58 -2.99 -3.14
CA ASN A 76 3.59 -4.06 -3.27
C ASN A 76 4.32 -5.41 -3.12
N VAL A 77 3.90 -6.20 -2.13
CA VAL A 77 4.47 -7.52 -1.82
C VAL A 77 3.35 -8.56 -1.85
N ALA A 78 3.63 -9.74 -2.40
CA ALA A 78 2.74 -10.89 -2.32
C ALA A 78 3.55 -12.14 -1.94
N THR A 79 2.93 -13.04 -1.18
CA THR A 79 3.61 -14.24 -0.68
C THR A 79 3.87 -15.29 -1.77
N TYR A 80 3.16 -15.22 -2.89
CA TYR A 80 3.29 -16.08 -4.05
C TYR A 80 3.02 -15.25 -5.31
N CYS A 81 4.05 -15.01 -6.12
CA CYS A 81 3.98 -14.29 -7.39
C CYS A 81 4.30 -15.23 -8.55
#